data_AF-A0A4P9W0B5-F1
#
_entry.id   AF-A0A4P9W0B5-F1
#
_cell.length_a   1.000
_cell.length_b   1.000
_cell.length_c   1.000
_cell.angle_alpha   90.00
_cell.angle_beta   90.00
_cell.angle_gamma   90.00
#
_symmetry.space_group_name_H-M   'P 1'
#
loop_
_entity.id
_entity.type
_entity.pdbx_description
1 polymer ?
#
loop_
_entity_poly.entity_id
_entity_poly.type
_entity_poly.pdbx_seq_one_letter_code
_entity_poly.pdbx_strand_id
1 'polypeptide(L)'
;LIGPIPLEKELTVSDFQLISKIELQNRVSNLAEKVVKLADAVKSRREINDEWYSNTILKLSSFVGVAVAGSKSAAGGGAADAGNVRLPADAFDPLARAHTAISLGNATTAVIRVTAIVDPIAEATQKTAALLAVIGTFDGVHLDLILIPSEEAESGGEQLPIKRFYRYVLQAEPAFDKITGDLVPPTASFLQIPVAPLLTLGTDVAGSWLVFPTESIYDLDNIKLSNLDRAAQKEGVRAEFALQNILVEGHARDSRTNGPPRGLQFTLGTQATPSLVDTITMANLGYLQLKANPGVWDLRLREGRSRSIYEFEAVVDSHAAQYRRRRRDNNTDLLGDAGARVVVNSFEGVTLYPIVRKKAGMEEMDVLEPDVEHGKESGGIWNQIKTNIFGGEAKSEPTINVFSVASGHLYERFLSIMMLSVVKNTKSGLGVDMMC
;
A
#
# COMPACT_ATOMS: atom_id res chain seq x y z
N LEU A 1 10.14 -1.43 -26.34
CA LEU A 1 10.87 -0.18 -26.66
C LEU A 1 12.34 -0.40 -26.32
N ILE A 2 13.25 -0.08 -27.23
CA ILE A 2 14.70 -0.18 -27.02
C ILE A 2 15.23 1.25 -27.08
N GLY A 3 15.82 1.73 -25.99
CA GLY A 3 16.38 3.07 -25.92
C GLY A 3 16.41 3.62 -24.49
N PRO A 4 17.05 4.79 -24.28
CA PRO A 4 17.73 5.60 -25.31
C PRO A 4 19.05 4.97 -25.77
N ILE A 5 19.34 5.06 -27.06
CA ILE A 5 20.60 4.57 -27.64
C ILE A 5 21.61 5.71 -27.53
N PRO A 6 22.77 5.51 -26.89
CA PRO A 6 23.81 6.54 -26.81
C PRO A 6 24.27 6.94 -28.22
N LEU A 7 24.56 8.22 -28.44
CA LEU A 7 25.07 8.76 -29.72
C LEU A 7 26.35 8.06 -30.19
N GLU A 8 27.11 7.48 -29.27
CA GLU A 8 28.37 6.76 -29.55
C GLU A 8 28.16 5.33 -30.08
N LYS A 9 26.93 4.79 -30.03
CA LYS A 9 26.62 3.43 -30.49
C LYS A 9 25.71 3.48 -31.70
N GLU A 10 26.24 3.06 -32.84
CA GLU A 10 25.46 2.85 -34.05
C GLU A 10 24.78 1.47 -34.01
N LEU A 11 23.47 1.42 -34.27
CA LEU A 11 22.77 0.17 -34.49
C LEU A 11 23.04 -0.32 -35.91
N THR A 12 23.64 -1.50 -36.01
CA THR A 12 23.93 -2.13 -37.31
C THR A 12 22.74 -2.95 -37.80
N VAL A 13 22.74 -3.30 -39.10
CA VAL A 13 21.71 -4.18 -39.70
C VAL A 13 21.63 -5.53 -38.99
N SER A 14 22.77 -6.08 -38.55
CA SER A 14 22.82 -7.33 -37.77
C SER A 14 22.07 -7.22 -36.43
N ASP A 15 22.11 -6.06 -35.78
CA ASP A 15 21.41 -5.85 -34.51
C ASP A 15 19.89 -5.88 -34.72
N PHE A 16 19.39 -5.28 -35.81
CA PHE A 16 17.97 -5.35 -36.17
C PHE A 16 17.51 -6.78 -36.48
N GLN A 17 18.35 -7.57 -37.17
CA GLN A 17 18.07 -8.99 -37.43
C GLN A 17 18.03 -9.81 -36.14
N LEU A 18 18.93 -9.52 -35.19
CA LEU A 18 18.94 -10.18 -33.89
C LEU A 18 17.69 -9.82 -33.09
N ILE A 19 17.33 -8.53 -33.03
CA ILE A 19 16.12 -8.05 -32.35
C ILE A 19 14.87 -8.70 -32.94
N SER A 20 14.76 -8.77 -34.27
CA SER A 20 13.60 -9.41 -34.90
C SER A 20 13.53 -10.90 -34.58
N LYS A 21 14.67 -11.60 -34.59
CA LYS A 21 14.75 -13.02 -34.26
C LYS A 21 14.34 -13.30 -32.81
N ILE A 22 14.85 -12.50 -31.86
CA ILE A 22 14.51 -12.61 -30.44
C ILE A 22 13.01 -12.33 -30.23
N GLU A 23 12.47 -11.31 -30.89
CA GLU A 23 11.04 -10.96 -30.79
C GLU A 23 10.14 -12.05 -31.36
N LEU A 24 10.54 -12.62 -32.51
CA LEU A 24 9.86 -13.73 -33.15
C LEU A 24 9.84 -14.97 -32.25
N GLN A 25 10.98 -15.31 -31.65
CA GLN A 25 11.10 -16.50 -30.79
C GLN A 25 10.36 -16.36 -29.46
N ASN A 26 10.45 -15.21 -28.80
CA ASN A 26 9.95 -15.06 -27.44
C ASN A 26 8.47 -14.69 -27.34
N ARG A 27 7.95 -13.89 -28.29
CA ARG A 27 6.58 -13.36 -28.21
C ARG A 27 5.71 -13.72 -29.40
N VAL A 28 6.20 -13.51 -30.62
CA VAL A 28 5.34 -13.50 -31.81
C VAL A 28 4.99 -14.91 -32.28
N SER A 29 5.91 -15.89 -32.25
CA SER A 29 5.66 -17.28 -32.70
C SER A 29 4.47 -17.92 -32.00
N ASN A 30 4.49 -17.92 -30.66
CA ASN A 30 3.44 -18.48 -29.81
C ASN A 30 2.09 -17.79 -30.02
N LEU A 31 2.09 -16.48 -30.31
CA LEU A 31 0.87 -15.72 -30.59
C LEU A 31 0.34 -16.02 -31.99
N ALA A 32 1.22 -16.13 -32.98
CA ALA A 32 0.82 -16.44 -34.36
C ALA A 32 0.07 -17.78 -34.42
N GLU A 33 0.57 -18.82 -33.76
CA GLU A 33 -0.11 -20.12 -33.70
C GLU A 33 -1.52 -20.03 -33.08
N LYS A 34 -1.67 -19.22 -32.02
CA LYS A 34 -2.97 -19.00 -31.37
C LYS A 34 -3.92 -18.17 -32.24
N VAL A 35 -3.42 -17.16 -32.95
CA VAL A 35 -4.21 -16.33 -33.87
C VAL A 35 -4.71 -17.16 -35.05
N VAL A 36 -3.91 -18.10 -35.57
CA VAL A 36 -4.35 -19.02 -36.63
C VAL A 36 -5.52 -19.88 -36.14
N LYS A 37 -5.42 -20.46 -34.93
CA LYS A 37 -6.52 -21.23 -34.33
C LYS A 37 -7.79 -20.39 -34.11
N LEU A 38 -7.63 -19.13 -33.70
CA LEU A 38 -8.76 -18.20 -33.55
C LEU A 38 -9.38 -17.81 -34.89
N ALA A 39 -8.57 -17.56 -35.90
CA ALA A 39 -9.03 -17.25 -37.25
C ALA A 39 -9.85 -18.42 -37.83
N ASP A 40 -9.42 -19.66 -37.59
CA ASP A 40 -10.14 -20.86 -37.97
C ASP A 40 -11.52 -20.96 -37.31
N ALA A 41 -11.65 -20.53 -36.05
CA ALA A 41 -12.94 -20.49 -35.33
C ALA A 41 -13.87 -19.35 -35.80
N VAL A 42 -13.31 -18.27 -36.36
CA VAL A 42 -14.04 -17.05 -36.78
C VAL A 42 -14.25 -16.99 -38.31
N LYS A 43 -13.94 -18.07 -39.03
CA LYS A 43 -14.03 -18.21 -40.51
C LYS A 43 -15.32 -17.73 -41.18
N SER A 44 -16.41 -17.49 -40.44
CA SER A 44 -17.65 -16.91 -40.95
C SER A 44 -17.61 -15.40 -41.21
N ARG A 45 -16.59 -14.67 -40.74
CA ARG A 45 -16.40 -13.23 -41.01
C ARG A 45 -15.49 -13.03 -42.24
N ARG A 46 -16.05 -12.47 -43.31
CA ARG A 46 -15.50 -12.33 -44.68
C ARG A 46 -14.22 -11.47 -44.86
N GLU A 47 -13.43 -11.20 -43.82
CA GLU A 47 -12.35 -10.19 -43.85
C GLU A 47 -11.00 -10.70 -43.29
N ILE A 48 -10.68 -11.99 -43.49
CA ILE A 48 -9.41 -12.56 -43.06
C ILE A 48 -8.41 -12.50 -44.22
N ASN A 49 -7.53 -11.51 -44.18
CA ASN A 49 -6.47 -11.26 -45.18
C ASN A 49 -5.08 -11.32 -44.49
N ASP A 50 -3.99 -11.39 -45.25
CA ASP A 50 -2.62 -11.34 -44.69
C ASP A 50 -2.35 -10.07 -43.85
N GLU A 51 -2.95 -8.95 -44.26
CA GLU A 51 -2.92 -7.70 -43.51
C GLU A 51 -3.65 -7.81 -42.15
N TRP A 52 -4.74 -8.58 -42.10
CA TRP A 52 -5.45 -8.83 -40.84
C TRP A 52 -4.59 -9.64 -39.87
N TYR A 53 -3.92 -10.69 -40.35
CA TYR A 53 -3.03 -11.49 -39.51
C TYR A 53 -1.89 -10.66 -38.93
N SER A 54 -1.18 -9.92 -39.78
CA SER A 54 -0.04 -9.09 -39.36
C SER A 54 -0.46 -8.01 -38.35
N ASN A 55 -1.53 -7.25 -38.64
CA ASN A 55 -2.05 -6.22 -37.73
C ASN A 55 -2.53 -6.81 -36.40
N THR A 56 -3.22 -7.94 -36.43
CA THR A 56 -3.75 -8.60 -35.23
C THR A 56 -2.63 -9.12 -34.34
N ILE A 57 -1.62 -9.77 -34.94
CA ILE A 57 -0.44 -10.28 -34.22
C ILE A 57 0.33 -9.13 -33.57
N LEU A 58 0.56 -8.01 -34.27
CA LEU A 58 1.29 -6.86 -33.72
C LEU A 58 0.52 -6.16 -32.59
N LYS A 59 -0.79 -5.99 -32.73
CA LYS A 59 -1.62 -5.43 -31.66
C LYS A 59 -1.64 -6.33 -30.44
N LEU A 60 -1.87 -7.64 -30.63
CA LEU A 60 -1.89 -8.62 -29.54
C LEU A 60 -0.53 -8.75 -28.86
N SER A 61 0.58 -8.75 -29.60
CA SER A 61 1.91 -8.84 -29.00
C SER A 61 2.22 -7.62 -28.11
N SER A 62 1.76 -6.44 -28.51
CA SER A 62 1.83 -5.23 -27.67
C SER A 62 0.96 -5.37 -26.41
N PHE A 63 -0.31 -5.78 -26.55
CA PHE A 63 -1.21 -5.96 -25.40
C PHE A 63 -0.70 -7.01 -24.41
N VAL A 64 -0.27 -8.17 -24.91
CA VAL A 64 0.32 -9.25 -24.10
C VAL A 64 1.62 -8.79 -23.45
N GLY A 65 2.44 -8.03 -24.17
CA GLY A 65 3.67 -7.43 -23.64
C GLY A 65 3.39 -6.52 -22.44
N VAL A 66 2.40 -5.63 -22.54
CA VAL A 66 1.97 -4.76 -21.42
C VAL A 66 1.37 -5.57 -20.29
N ALA A 67 0.52 -6.54 -20.61
CA ALA A 67 -0.13 -7.43 -19.65
C ALA A 67 0.85 -8.22 -18.78
N VAL A 68 1.97 -8.68 -19.35
CA VAL A 68 3.04 -9.40 -18.63
C VAL A 68 3.97 -8.42 -17.89
N ALA A 69 4.25 -7.25 -18.48
CA ALA A 69 5.12 -6.26 -17.85
C ALA A 69 4.49 -5.59 -16.62
N GLY A 70 3.18 -5.32 -16.65
CA GLY A 70 2.44 -4.73 -15.52
C GLY A 70 2.50 -5.61 -14.26
N SER A 71 2.58 -6.93 -14.43
CA SER A 71 2.74 -7.88 -13.32
C SER A 71 4.05 -7.74 -12.55
N LYS A 72 5.10 -7.14 -13.16
CA LYS A 72 6.42 -7.01 -12.53
C LYS A 72 6.64 -5.64 -11.89
N SER A 73 5.74 -4.67 -12.10
CA SER A 73 5.96 -3.26 -11.75
C SER A 73 5.26 -2.82 -10.46
N ALA A 74 4.40 -3.67 -9.87
CA ALA A 74 3.65 -3.32 -8.66
C ALA A 74 4.39 -3.65 -7.35
N ALA A 75 5.50 -4.39 -7.41
CA ALA A 75 6.21 -4.85 -6.23
C ALA A 75 7.69 -4.44 -6.30
N GLY A 76 8.04 -3.35 -5.63
CA GLY A 76 9.44 -3.13 -5.29
C GLY A 76 9.85 -4.12 -4.20
N GLY A 77 10.80 -4.99 -4.53
CA GLY A 77 11.79 -5.59 -3.62
C GLY A 77 11.32 -6.35 -2.36
N GLY A 78 10.03 -6.52 -2.11
CA GLY A 78 9.49 -7.30 -0.98
C GLY A 78 9.28 -8.77 -1.35
N ALA A 79 9.52 -9.67 -0.39
CA ALA A 79 9.64 -11.13 -0.51
C ALA A 79 8.34 -11.91 -0.84
N ALA A 80 7.54 -11.44 -1.78
CA ALA A 80 6.44 -12.21 -2.39
C ALA A 80 6.46 -12.06 -3.91
N ASP A 81 7.63 -12.32 -4.51
CA ASP A 81 7.85 -12.33 -5.96
C ASP A 81 7.41 -13.66 -6.58
N ALA A 82 6.14 -14.02 -6.38
CA ALA A 82 5.49 -14.97 -7.27
C ALA A 82 4.95 -14.16 -8.45
N GLY A 83 5.79 -13.86 -9.44
CA GLY A 83 5.37 -13.10 -10.62
C GLY A 83 4.05 -13.65 -11.16
N ASN A 84 2.99 -12.82 -11.20
CA ASN A 84 1.64 -13.29 -11.51
C ASN A 84 1.62 -14.00 -12.86
N VAL A 85 1.56 -15.34 -12.82
CA VAL A 85 1.41 -16.16 -14.02
C VAL A 85 -0.04 -16.02 -14.46
N ARG A 86 -0.25 -15.46 -15.65
CA ARG A 86 -1.58 -15.40 -16.24
C ARG A 86 -1.98 -16.80 -16.71
N LEU A 87 -2.99 -17.36 -16.07
CA LEU A 87 -3.60 -18.61 -16.50
C LEU A 87 -4.55 -18.36 -17.70
N PRO A 88 -4.76 -19.36 -18.57
CA PRO A 88 -5.84 -19.32 -19.57
C PRO A 88 -7.20 -19.06 -18.91
N ALA A 89 -8.11 -18.41 -19.63
CA ALA A 89 -9.47 -18.16 -19.12
C ALA A 89 -10.20 -19.47 -18.75
N ASP A 90 -9.94 -20.52 -19.52
CA ASP A 90 -10.60 -21.82 -19.39
C ASP A 90 -9.89 -22.74 -18.36
N ALA A 91 -8.88 -22.22 -17.65
CA ALA A 91 -8.07 -23.02 -16.71
C ALA A 91 -8.91 -23.67 -15.59
N PHE A 92 -10.08 -23.08 -15.28
CA PHE A 92 -10.98 -23.53 -14.22
C PHE A 92 -12.25 -24.20 -14.76
N ASP A 93 -12.35 -24.47 -16.06
CA ASP A 93 -13.44 -25.24 -16.67
C ASP A 93 -13.51 -26.71 -16.23
N PRO A 94 -12.40 -27.40 -15.90
CA PRO A 94 -12.45 -28.78 -15.41
C PRO A 94 -13.12 -28.95 -14.04
N LEU A 95 -13.32 -27.87 -13.27
CA LEU A 95 -13.92 -27.95 -11.94
C LEU A 95 -15.41 -28.29 -12.05
N ALA A 96 -15.90 -29.18 -11.18
CA ALA A 96 -17.32 -29.50 -11.11
C ALA A 96 -18.12 -28.30 -10.60
N ARG A 97 -19.05 -27.78 -11.40
CA ARG A 97 -19.79 -26.53 -11.14
C ARG A 97 -21.25 -26.71 -10.68
N ALA A 98 -21.81 -27.92 -10.81
CA ALA A 98 -23.26 -28.13 -10.70
C ALA A 98 -23.88 -27.71 -9.35
N HIS A 99 -23.13 -27.83 -8.25
CA HIS A 99 -23.63 -27.57 -6.88
C HIS A 99 -22.81 -26.51 -6.12
N THR A 100 -21.68 -26.07 -6.68
CA THR A 100 -20.70 -25.21 -6.00
C THR A 100 -20.51 -23.88 -6.70
N ALA A 101 -21.06 -23.68 -7.90
CA ALA A 101 -20.86 -22.48 -8.69
C ALA A 101 -22.13 -21.62 -8.81
N ILE A 102 -21.93 -20.31 -8.80
CA ILE A 102 -22.94 -19.30 -9.07
C ILE A 102 -22.38 -18.37 -10.15
N SER A 103 -23.10 -18.24 -11.26
CA SER A 103 -22.72 -17.37 -12.39
C SER A 103 -23.65 -16.18 -12.48
N LEU A 104 -23.08 -14.98 -12.61
CA LEU A 104 -23.77 -13.70 -12.76
C LEU A 104 -23.31 -13.01 -14.05
N GLY A 105 -24.21 -12.31 -14.72
CA GLY A 105 -23.92 -11.63 -15.99
C GLY A 105 -23.76 -12.58 -17.19
N ASN A 106 -23.50 -12.02 -18.37
CA ASN A 106 -23.38 -12.78 -19.62
C ASN A 106 -21.92 -12.89 -20.08
N ALA A 107 -21.38 -14.11 -20.11
CA ALA A 107 -20.00 -14.41 -20.50
C ALA A 107 -19.62 -13.92 -21.91
N THR A 108 -20.57 -13.88 -22.85
CA THR A 108 -20.32 -13.54 -24.25
C THR A 108 -20.18 -12.04 -24.49
N THR A 109 -20.91 -11.23 -23.74
CA THR A 109 -20.90 -9.76 -23.85
C THR A 109 -19.99 -9.10 -22.82
N ALA A 110 -19.54 -9.83 -21.81
CA ALA A 110 -18.73 -9.30 -20.75
C ALA A 110 -17.33 -8.87 -21.24
N VAL A 111 -16.95 -7.65 -20.86
CA VAL A 111 -15.61 -7.10 -21.05
C VAL A 111 -14.68 -7.59 -19.93
N ILE A 112 -15.22 -7.74 -18.73
CA ILE A 112 -14.49 -8.19 -17.55
C ILE A 112 -15.06 -9.54 -17.10
N ARG A 113 -14.19 -10.54 -17.01
CA ARG A 113 -14.53 -11.86 -16.45
C ARG A 113 -13.82 -12.03 -15.13
N VAL A 114 -14.58 -12.30 -14.08
CA VAL A 114 -14.07 -12.54 -12.73
C VAL A 114 -14.42 -13.97 -12.35
N THR A 115 -13.41 -14.79 -12.10
CA THR A 115 -13.60 -16.14 -11.52
C THR A 115 -13.07 -16.10 -10.10
N ALA A 116 -13.97 -16.19 -9.12
CA ALA A 116 -13.65 -16.14 -7.71
C ALA A 116 -13.83 -17.52 -7.10
N ILE A 117 -12.73 -18.13 -6.66
CA ILE A 117 -12.75 -19.38 -5.89
C ILE A 117 -12.58 -18.99 -4.44
N VAL A 118 -13.63 -19.20 -3.63
CA VAL A 118 -13.64 -18.73 -2.24
C VAL A 118 -14.06 -19.84 -1.29
N ASP A 119 -13.46 -19.81 -0.10
CA ASP A 119 -13.88 -20.65 1.00
C ASP A 119 -14.93 -19.89 1.84
N PRO A 120 -16.20 -20.32 1.89
CA PRO A 120 -17.26 -19.61 2.62
C PRO A 120 -17.01 -19.48 4.12
N ILE A 121 -16.16 -20.32 4.73
CA ILE A 121 -15.87 -20.28 6.17
C ILE A 121 -14.62 -19.46 6.52
N ALA A 122 -13.91 -18.92 5.54
CA ALA A 122 -12.73 -18.09 5.78
C ALA A 122 -13.09 -16.63 6.10
N GLU A 123 -12.39 -16.01 7.05
CA GLU A 123 -12.63 -14.60 7.43
C GLU A 123 -12.36 -13.61 6.28
N ALA A 124 -11.41 -13.91 5.40
CA ALA A 124 -11.11 -13.10 4.21
C ALA A 124 -12.27 -13.11 3.20
N THR A 125 -13.08 -14.17 3.20
CA THR A 125 -14.24 -14.30 2.31
C THR A 125 -15.33 -13.30 2.66
N GLN A 126 -15.43 -12.87 3.93
CA GLN A 126 -16.40 -11.84 4.33
C GLN A 126 -16.18 -10.52 3.56
N LYS A 127 -14.92 -10.13 3.35
CA LYS A 127 -14.53 -8.93 2.60
C LYS A 127 -14.71 -9.13 1.10
N THR A 128 -14.17 -10.22 0.57
CA THR A 128 -14.22 -10.48 -0.88
C THR A 128 -15.66 -10.70 -1.36
N ALA A 129 -16.51 -11.39 -0.60
CA ALA A 129 -17.92 -11.57 -0.95
C ALA A 129 -18.66 -10.23 -1.10
N ALA A 130 -18.42 -9.27 -0.19
CA ALA A 130 -19.04 -7.95 -0.28
C ALA A 130 -18.54 -7.15 -1.51
N LEU A 131 -17.23 -7.24 -1.82
CA LEU A 131 -16.66 -6.65 -3.03
C LEU A 131 -17.23 -7.27 -4.31
N LEU A 132 -17.28 -8.61 -4.37
CA LEU A 132 -17.81 -9.35 -5.51
C LEU A 132 -19.30 -9.06 -5.73
N ALA A 133 -20.07 -8.88 -4.66
CA ALA A 133 -21.47 -8.50 -4.75
C ALA A 133 -21.63 -7.15 -5.46
N VAL A 134 -20.78 -6.15 -5.18
CA VAL A 134 -20.80 -4.86 -5.87
C VAL A 134 -20.30 -4.99 -7.31
N ILE A 135 -19.18 -5.67 -7.53
CA ILE A 135 -18.59 -5.86 -8.87
C ILE A 135 -19.57 -6.58 -9.81
N GLY A 136 -20.35 -7.54 -9.30
CA GLY A 136 -21.36 -8.27 -10.06
C GLY A 136 -22.55 -7.43 -10.53
N THR A 137 -22.73 -6.22 -9.99
CA THR A 137 -23.80 -5.30 -10.44
C THR A 137 -23.41 -4.46 -11.65
N PHE A 138 -22.13 -4.41 -12.02
CA PHE A 138 -21.68 -3.59 -13.13
C PHE A 138 -22.02 -4.20 -14.49
N ASP A 139 -22.45 -3.34 -15.41
CA ASP A 139 -22.71 -3.70 -16.79
C ASP A 139 -21.42 -4.18 -17.49
N GLY A 140 -21.53 -5.30 -18.20
CA GLY A 140 -20.39 -5.89 -18.90
C GLY A 140 -19.42 -6.69 -18.02
N VAL A 141 -19.80 -7.00 -16.77
CA VAL A 141 -19.10 -7.96 -15.92
C VAL A 141 -19.77 -9.33 -15.98
N HIS A 142 -18.96 -10.38 -16.08
CA HIS A 142 -19.38 -11.75 -15.83
C HIS A 142 -18.59 -12.29 -14.63
N LEU A 143 -19.32 -12.73 -13.60
CA LEU A 143 -18.77 -13.22 -12.36
C LEU A 143 -19.14 -14.70 -12.17
N ASP A 144 -18.13 -15.55 -12.08
CA ASP A 144 -18.25 -16.95 -11.69
C ASP A 144 -17.71 -17.11 -10.26
N LEU A 145 -18.60 -17.37 -9.31
CA LEU A 145 -18.28 -17.64 -7.92
C LEU A 145 -18.28 -19.15 -7.68
N ILE A 146 -17.15 -19.72 -7.29
CA ILE A 146 -16.99 -21.15 -6.98
C ILE A 146 -16.70 -21.28 -5.48
N LEU A 147 -17.58 -21.98 -4.77
CA LEU A 147 -17.49 -22.21 -3.34
C LEU A 147 -16.78 -23.53 -3.06
N ILE A 148 -15.62 -23.47 -2.41
CA ILE A 148 -14.86 -24.65 -1.98
C ILE A 148 -14.61 -24.52 -0.48
N PRO A 149 -15.41 -25.19 0.38
CA PRO A 149 -15.15 -25.20 1.81
C PRO A 149 -13.81 -25.90 2.11
N SER A 150 -13.06 -25.40 3.08
CA SER A 150 -11.86 -26.09 3.57
C SER A 150 -12.18 -27.25 4.50
N GLU A 151 -11.34 -28.29 4.48
CA GLU A 151 -11.45 -29.49 5.33
C GLU A 151 -11.20 -29.19 6.82
N GLU A 152 -10.71 -28.00 7.16
CA GLU A 152 -10.48 -27.55 8.54
C GLU A 152 -11.79 -27.49 9.34
N ALA A 153 -12.93 -27.26 8.69
CA ALA A 153 -14.24 -27.37 9.33
C ALA A 153 -14.70 -28.81 9.60
N GLU A 154 -14.24 -29.78 8.80
CA GLU A 154 -14.61 -31.19 8.97
C GLU A 154 -13.79 -31.88 10.06
N SER A 155 -12.58 -31.37 10.34
CA SER A 155 -11.62 -31.96 11.27
C SER A 155 -11.96 -31.78 12.76
N GLY A 156 -13.19 -31.41 13.11
CA GLY A 156 -13.66 -31.34 14.50
C GLY A 156 -12.87 -30.39 15.40
N GLY A 157 -12.17 -29.41 14.82
CA GLY A 157 -11.45 -28.42 15.60
C GLY A 157 -12.42 -27.68 16.52
N GLU A 158 -12.13 -27.65 17.82
CA GLU A 158 -12.97 -27.03 18.86
C GLU A 158 -13.17 -25.50 18.69
N GLN A 159 -12.59 -24.89 17.66
CA GLN A 159 -12.64 -23.45 17.44
C GLN A 159 -13.55 -23.07 16.28
N LEU A 160 -14.44 -22.11 16.53
CA LEU A 160 -15.25 -21.45 15.51
C LEU A 160 -14.34 -20.84 14.41
N PRO A 161 -14.60 -21.11 13.12
CA PRO A 161 -13.75 -20.64 12.01
C PRO A 161 -13.87 -19.12 11.81
N ILE A 162 -15.06 -18.55 12.06
CA ILE A 162 -15.32 -17.11 11.97
C ILE A 162 -15.61 -16.58 13.37
N LYS A 163 -14.78 -15.65 13.85
CA LYS A 163 -14.88 -15.07 15.20
C LYS A 163 -15.40 -13.63 15.22
N ARG A 164 -15.84 -13.10 14.06
CA ARG A 164 -16.24 -11.70 13.90
C ARG A 164 -17.49 -11.52 13.04
N PHE A 165 -18.24 -10.45 13.32
CA PHE A 165 -19.23 -9.90 12.42
C PHE A 165 -18.56 -8.88 11.51
N TYR A 166 -18.92 -8.87 10.23
CA TYR A 166 -18.27 -8.01 9.24
C TYR A 166 -19.27 -7.31 8.33
N ARG A 167 -19.03 -6.02 8.07
CA ARG A 167 -19.77 -5.21 7.10
C ARG A 167 -18.77 -4.38 6.31
N TYR A 168 -18.80 -4.55 4.99
CA TYR A 168 -18.02 -3.73 4.08
C TYR A 168 -18.85 -2.53 3.62
N VAL A 169 -18.29 -1.34 3.72
CA VAL A 169 -18.97 -0.09 3.33
C VAL A 169 -18.60 0.22 1.88
N LEU A 170 -19.38 -0.32 0.94
CA LEU A 170 -19.25 -0.05 -0.49
C LEU A 170 -20.62 -0.14 -1.17
N GLN A 171 -20.93 0.84 -2.01
CA GLN A 171 -22.15 0.88 -2.81
C GLN A 171 -21.78 1.03 -4.28
N ALA A 172 -22.53 0.40 -5.18
CA ALA A 172 -22.30 0.49 -6.63
C ALA A 172 -22.65 1.89 -7.17
N GLU A 173 -23.68 2.51 -6.60
CA GLU A 173 -24.20 3.81 -6.99
C GLU A 173 -24.32 4.73 -5.77
N PRO A 174 -24.19 6.05 -5.96
CA PRO A 174 -24.40 7.02 -4.88
C PRO A 174 -25.87 7.05 -4.44
N ALA A 175 -26.10 6.98 -3.12
CA ALA A 175 -27.42 7.12 -2.54
C ALA A 175 -27.73 8.60 -2.23
N PHE A 176 -28.91 9.06 -2.64
CA PHE A 176 -29.40 10.41 -2.34
C PHE A 176 -30.68 10.33 -1.51
N ASP A 177 -30.83 11.25 -0.56
CA ASP A 177 -32.06 11.38 0.20
C ASP A 177 -33.18 11.89 -0.73
N LYS A 178 -34.35 11.26 -0.64
CA LYS A 178 -35.51 11.55 -1.50
C LYS A 178 -36.15 12.90 -1.19
N ILE A 179 -35.96 13.40 0.03
CA ILE A 179 -36.60 14.64 0.50
C ILE A 179 -35.67 15.83 0.25
N THR A 180 -34.43 15.76 0.75
CA THR A 180 -33.47 16.86 0.64
C THR A 180 -32.72 16.86 -0.70
N GLY A 181 -32.56 15.70 -1.34
CA GLY A 181 -31.68 15.53 -2.50
C GLY A 181 -30.19 15.45 -2.14
N ASP A 182 -29.85 15.47 -0.85
CA ASP A 182 -28.47 15.42 -0.39
C ASP A 182 -27.87 14.01 -0.50
N LEU A 183 -26.55 13.95 -0.68
CA LEU A 183 -25.82 12.68 -0.70
C LEU A 183 -25.85 12.03 0.68
N VAL A 184 -26.31 10.78 0.74
CA VAL A 184 -26.32 9.99 1.98
C VAL A 184 -24.93 9.38 2.18
N PRO A 185 -24.22 9.69 3.28
CA PRO A 185 -22.92 9.10 3.54
C PRO A 185 -23.08 7.58 3.77
N PRO A 186 -22.21 6.75 3.17
CA PRO A 186 -22.29 5.32 3.36
C PRO A 186 -21.87 4.97 4.79
N THR A 187 -22.68 4.19 5.49
CA THR A 187 -22.46 3.83 6.90
C THR A 187 -22.49 2.31 7.10
N ALA A 188 -21.71 1.81 8.07
CA ALA A 188 -21.77 0.43 8.50
C ALA A 188 -22.81 0.29 9.64
N SER A 189 -23.95 -0.33 9.34
CA SER A 189 -24.95 -0.65 10.36
C SER A 189 -25.00 -2.15 10.63
N PHE A 190 -24.90 -2.53 11.91
CA PHE A 190 -25.11 -3.90 12.34
C PHE A 190 -26.43 -4.02 13.07
N LEU A 191 -27.38 -4.76 12.49
CA LEU A 191 -28.70 -4.98 13.06
C LEU A 191 -28.74 -6.31 13.79
N GLN A 192 -29.50 -6.37 14.89
CA GLN A 192 -29.76 -7.61 15.64
C GLN A 192 -28.49 -8.33 16.13
N ILE A 193 -27.46 -7.58 16.51
CA ILE A 193 -26.27 -8.14 17.16
C ILE A 193 -26.67 -8.81 18.50
N PRO A 194 -26.07 -9.98 18.85
CA PRO A 194 -26.23 -10.58 20.17
C PRO A 194 -25.83 -9.63 21.31
N VAL A 195 -26.72 -9.44 22.29
CA VAL A 195 -26.50 -8.45 23.37
C VAL A 195 -25.60 -8.92 24.52
N ALA A 196 -25.45 -10.23 24.69
CA ALA A 196 -24.70 -10.85 25.79
C ALA A 196 -23.15 -10.84 25.63
N PRO A 197 -22.57 -11.14 24.46
CA PRO A 197 -21.12 -11.19 24.31
C PRO A 197 -20.47 -9.80 24.42
N LEU A 198 -19.20 -9.80 24.82
CA LEU A 198 -18.33 -8.63 24.72
C LEU A 198 -17.81 -8.55 23.29
N LEU A 199 -17.90 -7.37 22.69
CA LEU A 199 -17.51 -7.09 21.31
C LEU A 199 -16.48 -5.97 21.27
N THR A 200 -15.60 -6.03 20.28
CA THR A 200 -14.60 -5.00 20.00
C THR A 200 -14.81 -4.50 18.57
N LEU A 201 -14.83 -3.19 18.38
CA LEU A 201 -14.99 -2.58 17.07
C LEU A 201 -13.63 -2.42 16.39
N GLY A 202 -13.34 -3.28 15.42
CA GLY A 202 -12.18 -3.16 14.54
C GLY A 202 -12.53 -2.46 13.22
N THR A 203 -11.61 -1.66 12.68
CA THR A 203 -11.71 -1.10 11.33
C THR A 203 -10.76 -1.84 10.38
N ASP A 204 -11.28 -2.30 9.24
CA ASP A 204 -10.50 -2.93 8.16
C ASP A 204 -10.40 -1.93 7.00
N VAL A 205 -9.36 -1.10 7.06
CA VAL A 205 -9.10 0.00 6.12
C VAL A 205 -7.94 -0.35 5.18
N ALA A 206 -7.75 0.45 4.13
CA ALA A 206 -6.60 0.28 3.25
C ALA A 206 -5.30 0.49 4.03
N GLY A 207 -4.22 -0.23 3.67
CA GLY A 207 -2.93 -0.12 4.37
C GLY A 207 -2.35 1.30 4.37
N SER A 208 -2.66 2.08 3.35
CA SER A 208 -2.27 3.49 3.20
C SER A 208 -3.04 4.46 4.10
N TRP A 209 -4.05 4.02 4.86
CA TRP A 209 -4.94 4.91 5.63
C TRP A 209 -4.61 4.89 7.12
N LEU A 210 -4.49 6.08 7.72
CA LEU A 210 -4.46 6.24 9.17
C LEU A 210 -5.81 6.78 9.65
N VAL A 211 -6.61 5.87 10.21
CA VAL A 211 -7.97 6.14 10.68
C VAL A 211 -8.01 6.06 12.19
N PHE A 212 -8.64 7.05 12.82
CA PHE A 212 -8.81 7.14 14.27
C PHE A 212 -10.26 7.49 14.62
N PRO A 213 -10.77 7.02 15.77
CA PRO A 213 -12.08 7.43 16.27
C PRO A 213 -12.07 8.92 16.62
N THR A 214 -13.08 9.66 16.17
CA THR A 214 -13.25 11.09 16.48
C THR A 214 -14.38 11.36 17.46
N GLU A 215 -15.47 10.59 17.35
CA GLU A 215 -16.63 10.73 18.24
C GLU A 215 -17.15 9.35 18.64
N SER A 216 -17.13 9.08 19.95
CA SER A 216 -17.77 7.91 20.53
C SER A 216 -18.04 8.15 22.02
N ILE A 217 -19.27 7.88 22.46
CA ILE A 217 -19.64 7.96 23.88
C ILE A 217 -19.23 6.68 24.64
N TYR A 218 -19.16 5.56 23.92
CA TYR A 218 -18.93 4.22 24.47
C TYR A 218 -17.51 3.73 24.22
N ASP A 219 -17.05 2.83 25.08
CA ASP A 219 -15.77 2.12 24.93
C ASP A 219 -15.86 1.15 23.73
N LEU A 220 -15.14 1.47 22.65
CA LEU A 220 -15.12 0.70 21.41
C LEU A 220 -14.38 -0.63 21.54
N ASP A 221 -13.50 -0.76 22.55
CA ASP A 221 -12.76 -1.98 22.84
C ASP A 221 -13.61 -2.99 23.63
N ASN A 222 -14.56 -2.47 24.42
CA ASN A 222 -15.35 -3.25 25.39
C ASN A 222 -16.87 -3.03 25.22
N ILE A 223 -17.40 -3.25 24.03
CA ILE A 223 -18.82 -3.08 23.72
C ILE A 223 -19.61 -4.26 24.29
N LYS A 224 -20.38 -4.02 25.35
CA LYS A 224 -21.34 -5.00 25.90
C LYS A 224 -22.74 -4.42 25.95
N LEU A 225 -23.57 -4.78 24.98
CA LEU A 225 -24.90 -4.19 24.81
C LEU A 225 -25.83 -4.49 26.01
N SER A 226 -25.65 -5.61 26.71
CA SER A 226 -26.42 -5.92 27.92
C SER A 226 -26.24 -4.90 29.05
N ASN A 227 -25.12 -4.18 29.07
CA ASN A 227 -24.81 -3.19 30.09
C ASN A 227 -25.40 -1.81 29.78
N LEU A 228 -25.92 -1.60 28.56
CA LEU A 228 -26.56 -0.36 28.18
C LEU A 228 -27.98 -0.27 28.75
N ASP A 229 -28.46 0.94 29.01
CA ASP A 229 -29.84 1.18 29.42
C ASP A 229 -30.83 0.71 28.36
N ARG A 230 -32.06 0.33 28.75
CA ARG A 230 -33.08 -0.18 27.81
C ARG A 230 -33.41 0.78 26.65
N ALA A 231 -33.26 2.09 26.85
CA ALA A 231 -33.42 3.09 25.79
C ALA A 231 -32.22 3.07 24.83
N ALA A 232 -31.00 3.09 25.38
CA ALA A 232 -29.75 3.01 24.62
C ALA A 232 -29.58 1.66 23.90
N GLN A 233 -30.12 0.57 24.43
CA GLN A 233 -30.15 -0.74 23.75
C GLN A 233 -30.96 -0.70 22.44
N LYS A 234 -31.96 0.20 22.32
CA LYS A 234 -32.74 0.38 21.08
C LYS A 234 -32.03 1.28 20.08
N GLU A 235 -31.34 2.31 20.56
CA GLU A 235 -30.59 3.24 19.73
C GLU A 235 -29.27 2.63 19.21
N GLY A 236 -28.65 1.78 20.03
CA GLY A 236 -27.39 1.11 19.73
C GLY A 236 -26.17 1.95 20.08
N VAL A 237 -25.02 1.50 19.58
CA VAL A 237 -23.72 2.18 19.74
C VAL A 237 -23.40 2.91 18.44
N ARG A 238 -23.14 4.22 18.53
CA ARG A 238 -22.65 5.05 17.41
C ARG A 238 -21.19 5.42 17.65
N ALA A 239 -20.39 5.31 16.61
CA ALA A 239 -19.00 5.72 16.58
C ALA A 239 -18.69 6.37 15.23
N GLU A 240 -17.95 7.47 15.24
CA GLU A 240 -17.47 8.15 14.05
C GLU A 240 -15.95 8.06 13.98
N PHE A 241 -15.45 7.77 12.79
CA PHE A 241 -14.03 7.63 12.51
C PHE A 241 -13.62 8.66 11.45
N ALA A 242 -12.45 9.25 11.61
CA ALA A 242 -11.85 10.11 10.59
C ALA A 242 -10.58 9.51 10.02
N LEU A 243 -10.48 9.57 8.69
CA LEU A 243 -9.21 9.40 7.99
C LEU A 243 -8.34 10.63 8.24
N GLN A 244 -7.39 10.53 9.17
CA GLN A 244 -6.55 11.66 9.55
C GLN A 244 -5.42 11.90 8.56
N ASN A 245 -4.82 10.82 8.04
CA ASN A 245 -3.72 10.89 7.09
C ASN A 245 -3.74 9.73 6.08
N ILE A 246 -3.13 9.99 4.94
CA ILE A 246 -2.77 9.00 3.93
C ILE A 246 -1.25 8.83 3.96
N LEU A 247 -0.78 7.59 3.88
CA LEU A 247 0.63 7.27 3.96
C LEU A 247 1.36 7.56 2.65
N VAL A 248 2.56 8.12 2.81
CA VAL A 248 3.62 8.11 1.82
C VAL A 248 4.65 7.10 2.31
N GLU A 249 4.66 5.95 1.67
CA GLU A 249 5.57 4.85 1.99
C GLU A 249 6.75 4.85 1.03
N GLY A 250 7.83 4.18 1.40
CA GLY A 250 8.88 3.93 0.44
C GLY A 250 9.90 2.90 0.86
N HIS A 251 10.70 2.50 -0.13
CA HIS A 251 11.80 1.56 0.02
C HIS A 251 13.08 2.21 -0.52
N ALA A 252 13.87 2.77 0.39
CA ALA A 252 15.13 3.42 0.05
C ALA A 252 16.24 2.40 -0.21
N ARG A 253 17.12 2.70 -1.17
CA ARG A 253 18.31 1.90 -1.46
C ARG A 253 19.52 2.78 -1.74
N ASP A 254 20.68 2.32 -1.29
CA ASP A 254 21.97 2.90 -1.64
C ASP A 254 22.41 2.36 -3.01
N SER A 255 22.75 3.25 -3.94
CA SER A 255 23.17 2.91 -5.29
C SER A 255 24.41 2.03 -5.37
N ARG A 256 25.36 2.17 -4.43
CA ARG A 256 26.64 1.45 -4.45
C ARG A 256 26.48 0.03 -3.91
N THR A 257 25.84 -0.12 -2.76
CA THR A 257 25.68 -1.42 -2.08
C THR A 257 24.43 -2.16 -2.55
N ASN A 258 23.49 -1.46 -3.21
CA ASN A 258 22.12 -1.90 -3.48
C ASN A 258 21.38 -2.36 -2.21
N GLY A 259 21.89 -1.98 -1.03
CA GLY A 259 21.34 -2.29 0.27
C GLY A 259 20.52 -1.14 0.85
N PRO A 260 19.79 -1.38 1.94
CA PRO A 260 19.00 -0.35 2.60
C PRO A 260 19.88 0.65 3.36
N PRO A 261 19.73 1.97 3.16
CA PRO A 261 20.50 2.99 3.87
C PRO A 261 19.92 3.18 5.28
N ARG A 262 20.19 2.22 6.16
CA ARG A 262 19.68 2.18 7.54
C ARG A 262 19.98 3.47 8.29
N GLY A 263 18.98 3.99 9.01
CA GLY A 263 19.14 5.19 9.84
C GLY A 263 19.10 6.50 9.07
N LEU A 264 19.07 6.46 7.73
CA LEU A 264 18.92 7.65 6.92
C LEU A 264 17.58 8.32 7.21
N GLN A 265 17.64 9.61 7.53
CA GLN A 265 16.49 10.38 7.98
C GLN A 265 15.93 11.21 6.82
N PHE A 266 14.62 11.15 6.67
CA PHE A 266 13.86 11.84 5.64
C PHE A 266 12.93 12.86 6.29
N THR A 267 12.70 13.97 5.60
CA THR A 267 11.69 14.96 5.95
C THR A 267 10.73 15.16 4.80
N LEU A 268 9.45 15.32 5.13
CA LEU A 268 8.39 15.68 4.21
C LEU A 268 7.81 17.02 4.64
N GLY A 269 7.64 17.91 3.68
CA GLY A 269 7.10 19.23 3.95
C GLY A 269 6.45 19.88 2.73
N THR A 270 5.94 21.08 2.92
CA THR A 270 5.49 21.94 1.82
C THR A 270 6.56 22.98 1.50
N GLN A 271 6.39 23.77 0.44
CA GLN A 271 7.31 24.86 0.14
C GLN A 271 7.37 25.93 1.25
N ALA A 272 6.26 26.13 1.98
CA ALA A 272 6.20 27.06 3.11
C ALA A 272 6.92 26.50 4.35
N THR A 273 6.74 25.21 4.61
CA THR A 273 7.28 24.50 5.78
C THR A 273 7.96 23.19 5.34
N PRO A 274 9.28 23.21 5.06
CA PRO A 274 9.97 22.10 4.41
C PRO A 274 10.21 20.87 5.29
N SER A 275 10.03 20.97 6.61
CA SER A 275 10.20 19.88 7.56
C SER A 275 9.00 19.80 8.49
N LEU A 276 7.89 19.25 8.00
CA LEU A 276 6.66 19.04 8.78
C LEU A 276 6.66 17.69 9.50
N VAL A 277 7.05 16.64 8.77
CA VAL A 277 7.06 15.26 9.26
C VAL A 277 8.40 14.64 8.91
N ASP A 278 8.94 13.85 9.82
CA ASP A 278 10.20 13.15 9.68
C ASP A 278 10.04 11.65 9.91
N THR A 279 10.95 10.88 9.31
CA THR A 279 11.03 9.44 9.54
C THR A 279 12.45 8.97 9.30
N ILE A 280 12.74 7.74 9.71
CA ILE A 280 14.03 7.08 9.49
C ILE A 280 13.85 5.82 8.65
N THR A 281 14.86 5.52 7.84
CA THR A 281 14.86 4.29 7.05
C THR A 281 15.20 3.09 7.92
N MET A 282 14.34 2.08 7.86
CA MET A 282 14.53 0.81 8.54
C MET A 282 15.57 -0.06 7.83
N ALA A 283 16.23 -0.92 8.59
CA ALA A 283 17.19 -1.88 8.04
C ALA A 283 16.53 -2.91 7.11
N ASN A 284 15.25 -3.21 7.34
CA ASN A 284 14.51 -4.19 6.54
C ASN A 284 13.95 -3.51 5.28
N LEU A 285 14.43 -3.94 4.11
CA LEU A 285 13.97 -3.48 2.79
C LEU A 285 14.00 -1.95 2.57
N GLY A 286 14.74 -1.22 3.42
CA GLY A 286 14.82 0.23 3.36
C GLY A 286 13.49 0.92 3.59
N TYR A 287 12.58 0.28 4.35
CA TYR A 287 11.24 0.79 4.54
C TYR A 287 11.24 2.14 5.28
N LEU A 288 10.41 3.06 4.81
CA LEU A 288 10.14 4.35 5.41
C LEU A 288 8.67 4.70 5.24
N GLN A 289 8.12 5.45 6.20
CA GLN A 289 6.71 5.83 6.20
C GLN A 289 6.56 7.24 6.75
N LEU A 290 5.83 8.07 5.99
CA LEU A 290 5.54 9.46 6.30
C LEU A 290 4.03 9.67 6.24
N LYS A 291 3.52 10.52 7.13
CA LYS A 291 2.10 10.88 7.20
C LYS A 291 1.87 12.13 6.35
N ALA A 292 0.91 12.07 5.44
CA ALA A 292 0.58 13.18 4.56
C ALA A 292 -0.94 13.30 4.36
N ASN A 293 -1.37 14.43 3.80
CA ASN A 293 -2.73 14.63 3.30
C ASN A 293 -2.68 14.93 1.80
N PRO A 294 -3.81 14.85 1.07
CA PRO A 294 -3.82 15.16 -0.36
C PRO A 294 -3.20 16.53 -0.66
N GLY A 295 -2.22 16.55 -1.55
CA GLY A 295 -1.41 17.74 -1.80
C GLY A 295 -0.06 17.46 -2.44
N VAL A 296 0.68 18.55 -2.67
CA VAL A 296 2.04 18.52 -3.22
C VAL A 296 3.03 18.70 -2.07
N TRP A 297 3.94 17.74 -1.95
CA TRP A 297 4.92 17.64 -0.88
C TRP A 297 6.34 17.61 -1.46
N ASP A 298 7.29 18.13 -0.70
CA ASP A 298 8.71 18.05 -1.00
C ASP A 298 9.38 17.08 0.00
N LEU A 299 9.93 15.98 -0.50
CA LEU A 299 10.71 15.00 0.24
C LEU A 299 12.18 15.40 0.20
N ARG A 300 12.82 15.51 1.37
CA ARG A 300 14.23 15.87 1.52
C ARG A 300 14.94 14.91 2.49
N LEU A 301 16.27 14.90 2.45
CA LEU A 301 17.06 14.32 3.53
C LEU A 301 17.06 15.32 4.68
N ARG A 302 16.88 14.83 5.91
CA ARG A 302 16.92 15.69 7.10
C ARG A 302 18.27 16.39 7.18
N GLU A 303 18.27 17.66 7.52
CA GLU A 303 19.49 18.40 7.81
C GLU A 303 20.28 17.73 8.96
N GLY A 304 21.62 17.77 8.85
CA GLY A 304 22.53 17.05 9.72
C GLY A 304 23.24 15.90 9.01
N ARG A 305 23.51 14.83 9.76
CA ARG A 305 24.35 13.69 9.33
C ARG A 305 23.85 13.06 8.02
N SER A 306 22.55 12.83 7.91
CA SER A 306 21.90 12.25 6.73
C SER A 306 22.25 13.00 5.43
N ARG A 307 22.09 14.33 5.43
CA ARG A 307 22.38 15.19 4.27
C ARG A 307 23.88 15.44 4.05
N SER A 308 24.71 15.29 5.07
CA SER A 308 26.17 15.40 4.94
C SER A 308 26.80 14.18 4.26
N ILE A 309 26.27 12.97 4.53
CA ILE A 309 26.79 11.72 4.00
C ILE A 309 26.12 11.39 2.66
N TYR A 310 24.80 11.56 2.55
CA TYR A 310 24.04 11.12 1.38
C TYR A 310 23.48 12.29 0.57
N GLU A 311 23.22 12.01 -0.70
CA GLU A 311 22.43 12.84 -1.61
C GLU A 311 21.44 11.97 -2.39
N PHE A 312 20.37 12.61 -2.91
CA PHE A 312 19.46 11.92 -3.80
C PHE A 312 20.07 11.75 -5.19
N GLU A 313 20.13 10.50 -5.64
CA GLU A 313 20.40 10.20 -7.04
C GLU A 313 19.10 10.23 -7.84
N ALA A 314 18.08 9.51 -7.39
CA ALA A 314 16.78 9.46 -8.03
C ALA A 314 15.68 9.15 -7.01
N VAL A 315 14.48 9.67 -7.22
CA VAL A 315 13.28 9.22 -6.50
C VAL A 315 12.24 8.85 -7.54
N VAL A 316 11.84 7.58 -7.50
CA VAL A 316 10.87 7.03 -8.44
C VAL A 316 9.63 6.61 -7.65
N ASP A 317 8.50 7.22 -7.95
CA ASP A 317 7.20 6.76 -7.48
C ASP A 317 6.74 5.54 -8.29
N SER A 318 5.97 4.63 -7.71
CA SER A 318 5.40 3.44 -8.36
C SER A 318 4.67 3.77 -9.67
N HIS A 319 3.96 4.91 -9.72
CA HIS A 319 3.30 5.40 -10.94
C HIS A 319 4.32 5.90 -11.98
N ALA A 320 5.39 6.56 -11.54
CA ALA A 320 6.45 7.06 -12.39
C ALA A 320 7.44 5.98 -12.85
N ALA A 321 7.58 4.86 -12.13
CA ALA A 321 8.42 3.72 -12.51
C ALA A 321 7.98 3.12 -13.85
N GLN A 322 6.67 3.16 -14.12
CA GLN A 322 6.08 2.72 -15.39
C GLN A 322 6.41 3.68 -16.55
N TYR A 323 6.51 4.98 -16.28
CA TYR A 323 6.73 6.03 -17.30
C TYR A 323 8.20 6.42 -17.51
N ARG A 324 9.02 6.46 -16.46
CA ARG A 324 10.41 6.95 -16.52
C ARG A 324 11.43 5.97 -17.11
N ARG A 325 11.03 4.72 -17.42
CA ARG A 325 11.82 3.90 -18.37
C ARG A 325 11.94 4.56 -19.77
N ARG A 326 11.17 5.61 -20.07
CA ARG A 326 11.18 6.33 -21.36
C ARG A 326 12.08 7.57 -21.41
N ARG A 327 12.53 8.11 -20.29
CA ARG A 327 13.48 9.24 -20.25
C ARG A 327 14.55 8.98 -19.20
N ARG A 328 15.53 8.17 -19.58
CA ARG A 328 16.88 8.32 -19.06
C ARG A 328 17.52 9.41 -19.92
N ASP A 329 17.08 10.66 -19.73
CA ASP A 329 17.85 11.77 -20.30
C ASP A 329 19.25 11.62 -19.68
N ASN A 330 20.28 11.55 -20.52
CA ASN A 330 21.68 11.40 -20.10
C ASN A 330 22.21 12.60 -19.30
N ASN A 331 21.33 13.50 -18.86
CA ASN A 331 21.59 14.48 -17.84
C ASN A 331 21.14 13.88 -16.50
N THR A 332 22.04 13.15 -15.84
CA THR A 332 21.90 12.84 -14.42
C THR A 332 22.13 14.13 -13.62
N ASP A 333 21.24 15.10 -13.77
CA ASP A 333 21.10 16.13 -12.75
C ASP A 333 20.58 15.38 -11.53
N LEU A 334 21.53 14.99 -10.67
CA LEU A 334 21.23 14.48 -9.35
C LEU A 334 20.19 15.41 -8.76
N LEU A 335 19.08 14.88 -8.26
CA LEU A 335 18.17 15.71 -7.47
C LEU A 335 18.96 16.37 -6.32
N GLY A 336 20.03 15.70 -5.87
CA GLY A 336 21.00 16.24 -4.96
C GLY A 336 20.32 16.63 -3.66
N ASP A 337 20.59 17.85 -3.22
CA ASP A 337 20.03 18.42 -2.00
C ASP A 337 18.63 19.05 -2.20
N ALA A 338 18.18 19.24 -3.45
CA ALA A 338 16.87 19.87 -3.74
C ALA A 338 15.68 18.97 -3.34
N GLY A 339 15.93 17.66 -3.19
CA GLY A 339 14.92 16.67 -2.84
C GLY A 339 13.98 16.35 -4.00
N ALA A 340 12.94 15.56 -3.72
CA ALA A 340 11.96 15.11 -4.70
C ALA A 340 10.57 15.65 -4.40
N ARG A 341 9.82 16.01 -5.45
CA ARG A 341 8.40 16.37 -5.31
C ARG A 341 7.53 15.12 -5.34
N VAL A 342 6.68 14.98 -4.33
CA VAL A 342 5.73 13.88 -4.12
C VAL A 342 4.31 14.45 -4.19
N VAL A 343 3.41 13.79 -4.90
CA VAL A 343 2.02 14.24 -5.03
C VAL A 343 1.10 13.17 -4.49
N VAL A 344 0.36 13.49 -3.43
CA VAL A 344 -0.67 12.61 -2.87
C VAL A 344 -2.00 13.01 -3.48
N ASN A 345 -2.51 12.20 -4.41
CA ASN A 345 -3.77 12.44 -5.13
C ASN A 345 -4.70 11.21 -5.19
N SER A 346 -4.33 10.11 -4.52
CA SER A 346 -5.08 8.86 -4.48
C SER A 346 -5.23 8.38 -3.04
N PHE A 347 -6.32 7.66 -2.77
CA PHE A 347 -6.52 6.95 -1.51
C PHE A 347 -5.56 5.77 -1.33
N GLU A 348 -4.94 5.26 -2.40
CA GLU A 348 -3.92 4.20 -2.31
C GLU A 348 -2.59 4.70 -1.70
N GLY A 349 -2.47 6.00 -1.43
CA GLY A 349 -1.24 6.61 -0.98
C GLY A 349 -0.21 6.73 -2.10
N VAL A 350 1.06 6.85 -1.72
CA VAL A 350 2.18 6.96 -2.66
C VAL A 350 3.31 6.05 -2.19
N THR A 351 3.82 5.19 -3.08
CA THR A 351 4.94 4.29 -2.76
C THR A 351 6.18 4.73 -3.53
N LEU A 352 7.17 5.21 -2.79
CA LEU A 352 8.40 5.75 -3.31
C LEU A 352 9.53 4.71 -3.30
N TYR A 353 10.41 4.80 -4.28
CA TYR A 353 11.66 4.04 -4.33
C TYR A 353 12.85 5.01 -4.40
N PRO A 354 13.22 5.66 -3.28
CA PRO A 354 14.37 6.54 -3.25
C PRO A 354 15.68 5.78 -3.48
N ILE A 355 16.50 6.31 -4.39
CA ILE A 355 17.87 5.88 -4.62
C ILE A 355 18.76 6.99 -4.11
N VAL A 356 19.57 6.66 -3.13
CA VAL A 356 20.53 7.58 -2.50
C VAL A 356 21.94 7.12 -2.79
N ARG A 357 22.89 8.04 -2.75
CA ARG A 357 24.30 7.75 -2.89
C ARG A 357 25.09 8.52 -1.85
N LYS A 358 26.18 7.92 -1.35
CA LYS A 358 27.13 8.62 -0.50
C LYS A 358 27.89 9.70 -1.29
N LYS A 359 28.08 10.88 -0.71
CA LYS A 359 28.89 11.97 -1.26
C LYS A 359 30.37 11.54 -1.29
N ALA A 360 31.14 12.12 -2.22
CA ALA A 360 32.55 11.81 -2.38
C ALA A 360 33.33 12.05 -1.07
N GLY A 361 34.12 11.05 -0.65
CA GLY A 361 34.89 11.09 0.60
C GLY A 361 34.14 10.62 1.86
N MET A 362 32.84 10.33 1.76
CA MET A 362 32.01 9.87 2.89
C MET A 362 31.67 8.37 2.80
N GLU A 363 32.36 7.61 1.95
CA GLU A 363 31.97 6.24 1.56
C GLU A 363 32.01 5.22 2.71
N GLU A 364 32.93 5.40 3.66
CA GLU A 364 33.11 4.54 4.83
C GLU A 364 32.31 5.00 6.05
N MET A 365 31.64 6.16 5.98
CA MET A 365 30.90 6.70 7.12
C MET A 365 29.53 6.05 7.27
N ASP A 366 29.17 5.65 8.49
CA ASP A 366 27.81 5.28 8.86
C ASP A 366 27.03 6.52 9.33
N VAL A 367 25.73 6.56 8.99
CA VAL A 367 24.79 7.59 9.47
C VAL A 367 24.56 7.47 10.97
N LEU A 368 24.63 6.24 11.49
CA LEU A 368 24.37 5.94 12.89
C LEU A 368 25.58 6.18 13.79
N GLU A 369 26.79 6.22 13.23
CA GLU A 369 28.01 6.48 13.99
C GLU A 369 28.17 7.98 14.25
N PRO A 370 28.50 8.38 15.50
CA PRO A 370 28.77 9.77 15.82
C PRO A 370 30.03 10.26 15.10
N ASP A 371 30.08 11.55 14.79
CA ASP A 371 31.29 12.21 14.30
C ASP A 371 32.37 12.12 15.39
N VAL A 372 33.26 11.14 15.27
CA VAL A 372 34.45 11.06 16.12
C VAL A 372 35.44 12.09 15.57
N GLU A 373 35.31 13.35 15.99
CA GLU A 373 36.48 14.24 16.00
C GLU A 373 37.57 13.51 16.79
N HIS A 374 38.77 13.40 16.22
CA HIS A 374 39.90 12.70 16.81
C HIS A 374 40.27 13.30 18.18
N GLY A 375 39.67 12.75 19.25
CA GLY A 375 39.92 13.12 20.64
C GLY A 375 39.34 12.05 21.56
N LYS A 376 40.22 11.36 22.28
CA LYS A 376 39.95 10.25 23.19
C LYS A 376 38.84 10.57 24.21
N GLU A 377 37.85 9.68 24.37
CA GLU A 377 37.62 8.88 25.58
C GLU A 377 36.32 8.04 25.45
N SER A 378 36.41 6.79 25.88
CA SER A 378 35.30 5.83 25.89
C SER A 378 34.34 6.16 27.03
N GLY A 379 33.16 6.70 26.73
CA GLY A 379 32.12 6.90 27.72
C GLY A 379 30.73 6.99 27.11
N GLY A 380 29.97 5.90 27.14
CA GLY A 380 28.50 5.93 27.19
C GLY A 380 27.75 6.27 25.89
N ILE A 381 27.79 5.35 24.92
CA ILE A 381 27.05 5.36 23.64
C ILE A 381 25.52 5.61 23.81
N TRP A 382 24.93 5.29 24.96
CA TRP A 382 23.49 5.46 25.21
C TRP A 382 23.05 6.88 25.58
N ASN A 383 23.95 7.75 26.05
CA ASN A 383 23.58 9.10 26.51
C ASN A 383 23.54 10.13 25.37
N GLN A 384 24.30 9.94 24.29
CA GLN A 384 24.37 10.89 23.18
C GLN A 384 23.32 10.63 22.08
N ILE A 385 22.81 9.40 21.96
CA ILE A 385 21.68 9.10 21.07
C ILE A 385 20.38 9.76 21.59
N LYS A 386 20.25 9.90 22.92
CA LYS A 386 19.13 10.64 23.52
C LYS A 386 19.17 12.14 23.22
N THR A 387 20.35 12.76 23.15
CA THR A 387 20.47 14.21 22.95
C THR A 387 20.18 14.65 21.51
N ASN A 388 20.53 13.85 20.50
CA ASN A 388 20.28 14.22 19.09
C ASN A 388 18.88 13.84 18.57
N ILE A 389 18.17 12.92 19.22
CA ILE A 389 16.78 12.55 18.88
C ILE A 389 15.76 13.48 19.58
N PHE A 390 16.10 14.06 20.74
CA PHE A 390 15.18 14.90 21.54
C PHE A 390 15.48 16.41 21.56
N GLY A 391 16.33 16.92 20.67
CA GLY A 391 16.53 18.35 20.49
C GLY A 391 17.67 18.94 21.33
N GLY A 392 18.35 19.92 20.72
CA GLY A 392 19.66 20.43 21.13
C GLY A 392 19.72 21.10 22.49
N GLU A 393 20.96 21.17 23.01
CA GLU A 393 21.33 21.84 24.24
C GLU A 393 20.96 23.34 24.24
N ALA A 394 19.81 23.65 24.82
CA ALA A 394 19.62 24.88 25.56
C ALA A 394 19.65 24.51 27.05
N LYS A 395 20.23 25.38 27.88
CA LYS A 395 20.15 25.30 29.35
C LYS A 395 18.68 25.44 29.82
N SER A 396 17.88 24.39 29.65
CA SER A 396 16.56 24.23 30.26
C SER A 396 16.63 23.11 31.29
N GLU A 397 15.85 23.24 32.36
CA GLU A 397 15.69 22.20 33.37
C GLU A 397 15.47 20.81 32.75
N PRO A 398 15.94 19.71 33.39
CA PRO A 398 15.92 18.38 32.78
C PRO A 398 14.49 17.96 32.43
N THR A 399 14.16 17.96 31.15
CA THR A 399 12.80 17.72 30.69
C THR A 399 12.55 16.21 30.69
N ILE A 400 11.50 15.76 31.38
CA ILE A 400 11.13 14.34 31.42
C ILE A 400 10.12 14.09 30.30
N ASN A 401 10.42 13.16 29.40
CA ASN A 401 9.51 12.73 28.33
C ASN A 401 8.88 11.38 28.70
N VAL A 402 7.55 11.34 28.79
CA VAL A 402 6.79 10.13 29.12
C VAL A 402 5.87 9.76 27.96
N PHE A 403 5.94 8.50 27.52
CA PHE A 403 5.05 7.90 26.53
C PHE A 403 4.29 6.73 27.18
N SER A 404 2.99 6.63 26.92
CA SER A 404 2.16 5.51 27.36
C SER A 404 1.03 5.24 26.37
N VAL A 405 0.57 3.99 26.32
CA VAL A 405 -0.58 3.53 25.54
C VAL A 405 -1.64 2.93 26.46
N ALA A 406 -2.91 3.15 26.16
CA ALA A 406 -4.03 2.49 26.82
C ALA A 406 -5.02 1.99 25.76
N SER A 407 -5.81 0.97 26.11
CA SER A 407 -6.93 0.47 25.31
C SER A 407 -8.07 0.17 26.28
N GLY A 408 -9.21 0.80 26.07
CA GLY A 408 -10.36 0.79 26.96
C GLY A 408 -10.34 1.86 28.07
N HIS A 409 -11.55 2.32 28.43
CA HIS A 409 -11.75 3.51 29.28
C HIS A 409 -11.16 3.36 30.69
N LEU A 410 -11.14 2.14 31.26
CA LEU A 410 -10.55 1.90 32.57
C LEU A 410 -9.04 2.17 32.56
N TYR A 411 -8.35 1.73 31.51
CA TYR A 411 -6.91 1.91 31.37
C TYR A 411 -6.55 3.35 31.04
N GLU A 412 -7.35 4.05 30.23
CA GLU A 412 -7.20 5.50 29.99
C GLU A 412 -7.29 6.29 31.31
N ARG A 413 -8.22 5.91 32.20
CA ARG A 413 -8.34 6.52 33.53
C ARG A 413 -7.10 6.26 34.39
N PHE A 414 -6.56 5.04 34.39
CA PHE A 414 -5.32 4.74 35.11
C PHE A 414 -4.12 5.47 34.53
N LEU A 415 -4.03 5.61 33.21
CA LEU A 415 -3.00 6.37 32.54
C LEU A 415 -3.07 7.85 32.93
N SER A 416 -4.28 8.42 32.99
CA SER A 416 -4.50 9.79 33.49
C SER A 416 -4.03 9.98 34.94
N ILE A 417 -4.30 9.00 35.82
CA ILE A 417 -3.82 9.03 37.21
C ILE A 417 -2.29 8.92 37.29
N MET A 418 -1.70 8.05 36.47
CA MET A 418 -0.25 7.89 36.37
C MET A 418 0.41 9.22 35.97
N MET A 419 -0.09 9.88 34.92
CA MET A 419 0.42 11.17 34.47
C MET A 419 0.24 12.27 35.52
N LEU A 420 -0.93 12.35 36.16
CA LEU A 420 -1.18 13.29 37.25
C LEU A 420 -0.19 13.10 38.41
N SER A 421 0.16 11.85 38.72
CA SER A 421 1.15 11.52 39.73
C SER A 421 2.55 12.01 39.33
N VAL A 422 2.95 11.83 38.07
CA VAL A 422 4.23 12.32 37.56
C VAL A 422 4.30 13.84 37.65
N VAL A 423 3.27 14.55 37.16
CA VAL A 423 3.18 16.02 37.21
C VAL A 423 3.29 16.55 38.65
N LYS A 424 2.62 15.90 39.61
CA LYS A 424 2.62 16.33 41.02
C LYS A 424 3.97 16.11 41.72
N ASN A 425 4.76 15.13 41.27
CA ASN A 425 5.98 14.71 41.95
C ASN A 425 7.26 15.17 41.23
N THR A 426 7.17 15.78 40.05
CA THR A 426 8.31 16.37 39.35
C THR A 426 8.39 17.88 39.52
N LYS A 427 9.61 18.40 39.64
CA LYS A 427 9.90 19.85 39.61
C LYS A 427 10.45 20.31 38.27
N SER A 428 10.63 19.38 37.33
CA SER A 428 11.25 19.64 36.03
C SER A 428 10.18 19.71 34.94
N GLY A 429 10.48 20.37 33.83
CA GLY A 429 9.59 20.42 32.66
C GLY A 429 9.17 19.03 32.20
N LEU A 430 7.91 18.86 31.80
CA LEU A 430 7.35 17.57 31.40
C LEU A 430 6.83 17.64 29.97
N GLY A 431 7.35 16.76 29.11
CA GLY A 431 6.76 16.43 27.81
C GLY A 431 5.91 15.17 27.96
N VAL A 432 4.61 15.25 27.64
CA VAL A 432 3.68 14.13 27.77
C VAL A 432 3.06 13.85 26.41
N ASP A 433 3.28 12.64 25.90
CA ASP A 433 2.57 12.11 24.74
C ASP A 433 1.71 10.91 25.17
N MET A 434 0.42 10.98 24.83
CA MET A 434 -0.57 9.97 25.17
C MET A 434 -1.20 9.45 23.89
N MET A 435 -1.26 8.13 23.74
CA MET A 435 -2.00 7.47 22.68
C MET A 435 -3.11 6.65 23.33
N CYS A 436 -4.35 7.10 23.12
CA CYS A 436 -5.56 6.39 23.51
C CYS A 436 -6.13 5.65 22.31
#